data_AF-T0XZS3-F1
#
_entry.id   AF-T0XZS3-F1
#
_cell.length_a   1.000
_cell.length_b   1.000
_cell.length_c   1.000
_cell.angle_alpha   90.00
_cell.angle_beta   90.00
_cell.angle_gamma   90.00
#
_symmetry.space_group_name_H-M   'P 1'
#
loop_
_entity.id
_entity.type
_entity.pdbx_description
1 polymer ?
#
loop_
_entity_poly.entity_id
_entity_poly.type
_entity_poly.pdbx_seq_one_letter_code
_entity_poly.pdbx_strand_id
1 'polypeptide(L)'
;PGNVVCLHPDARYTGLRVRGPVGEEGLILLESLAESALRRYGLTVVAQMGTVTGATLLGLELEHPFSARRVPVVLGDHVELDVGTGAVHTAPAHGLEDFALGRRYGLELDDLIDPQGRFRPNVEHLAGLGIFAAGDA
;
A
#
# COMPACT_ATOMS: atom_id res chain seq x y z
N PRO A 1 -5.53 3.61 7.90
CA PRO A 1 -6.88 4.07 7.48
C PRO A 1 -6.93 4.70 6.06
N GLY A 2 -5.84 4.74 5.28
CA GLY A 2 -5.94 4.82 3.82
C GLY A 2 -6.24 3.44 3.21
N ASN A 3 -6.80 3.44 2.01
CA ASN A 3 -7.75 2.39 1.61
C ASN A 3 -7.46 1.73 0.27
N VAL A 4 -6.30 1.96 -0.35
CA VAL A 4 -6.00 1.46 -1.69
C VAL A 4 -4.49 1.34 -1.88
N VAL A 5 -4.06 0.39 -2.70
CA VAL A 5 -2.68 0.28 -3.18
C VAL A 5 -2.60 0.71 -4.65
N CYS A 6 -1.75 1.68 -4.95
CA CYS A 6 -1.50 2.20 -6.29
C CYS A 6 -0.20 1.63 -6.87
N LEU A 7 -0.27 1.13 -8.12
CA LEU A 7 0.87 0.63 -8.89
C LEU A 7 1.05 1.41 -10.19
N HIS A 8 2.27 1.47 -10.72
CA HIS A 8 2.50 2.05 -12.04
C HIS A 8 2.04 1.06 -13.13
N PRO A 9 1.21 1.47 -14.12
CA PRO A 9 0.63 0.55 -15.10
C PRO A 9 1.68 -0.22 -15.92
N ASP A 10 2.71 0.49 -16.41
CA ASP A 10 3.72 -0.07 -17.31
C ASP A 10 4.91 -0.72 -16.59
N ALA A 11 5.00 -0.58 -15.27
CA ALA A 11 6.13 -1.11 -14.51
C ALA A 11 6.00 -2.62 -14.32
N ARG A 12 7.15 -3.31 -14.22
CA ARG A 12 7.21 -4.76 -14.03
C ARG A 12 7.33 -5.10 -12.55
N TYR A 13 6.41 -5.92 -12.07
CA TYR A 13 6.36 -6.44 -10.72
C TYR A 13 6.70 -7.92 -10.71
N THR A 14 7.43 -8.35 -9.69
CA THR A 14 7.82 -9.76 -9.48
C THR A 14 7.04 -10.35 -8.31
N GLY A 15 6.47 -11.53 -8.51
CA GLY A 15 5.86 -12.33 -7.47
C GLY A 15 6.91 -13.25 -6.85
N LEU A 16 7.08 -13.20 -5.54
CA LEU A 16 8.09 -13.95 -4.81
C LEU A 16 7.44 -14.70 -3.66
N ARG A 17 7.85 -15.96 -3.45
CA ARG A 17 7.65 -16.63 -2.18
C ARG A 17 8.91 -16.44 -1.35
N VAL A 18 8.75 -15.93 -0.14
CA VAL A 18 9.86 -15.57 0.76
C VAL A 18 9.69 -16.25 2.10
N ARG A 19 10.77 -16.34 2.86
CA ARG A 19 10.80 -16.86 4.22
C ARG A 19 11.39 -15.81 5.16
N GLY A 20 10.68 -15.55 6.25
CA GLY A 20 11.07 -14.65 7.31
C GLY A 20 10.81 -15.23 8.72
N PRO A 21 10.88 -14.39 9.76
CA PRO A 21 10.70 -14.82 11.15
C PRO A 21 9.32 -15.42 11.46
N VAL A 22 8.30 -15.02 10.69
CA VAL A 22 6.90 -15.44 10.89
C VAL A 22 6.48 -16.60 9.96
N GLY A 23 7.39 -17.11 9.13
CA GLY A 23 7.13 -18.23 8.22
C GLY A 23 7.36 -17.88 6.74
N GLU A 24 6.65 -18.58 5.86
CA GLU A 24 6.66 -18.29 4.42
C GLU A 24 5.46 -17.43 4.02
N GLU A 25 5.70 -16.46 3.14
CA GLU A 25 4.66 -15.58 2.60
C GLU A 25 4.93 -15.23 1.13
N GLY A 26 3.91 -14.72 0.46
CA GLY A 26 4.02 -14.22 -0.92
C GLY A 26 4.14 -12.69 -0.93
N LEU A 27 5.08 -12.17 -1.72
CA LEU A 27 5.26 -10.74 -1.93
C LEU A 27 5.13 -10.39 -3.42
N ILE A 28 4.54 -9.24 -3.71
CA ILE A 28 4.61 -8.57 -5.00
C ILE A 28 5.40 -7.30 -4.81
N LEU A 29 6.52 -7.16 -5.51
CA LEU A 29 7.42 -6.01 -5.43
C LEU A 29 7.76 -5.53 -6.84
N LEU A 30 8.06 -4.24 -6.99
CA LEU A 30 8.66 -3.76 -8.22
C LEU A 30 9.97 -4.49 -8.48
N GLU A 31 10.16 -5.02 -9.68
CA GLU A 31 11.27 -5.92 -10.02
C GLU A 31 12.64 -5.28 -9.72
N SER A 32 12.79 -3.98 -10.01
CA SER A 32 14.02 -3.21 -9.74
C SER A 32 14.29 -2.96 -8.25
N LEU A 33 13.27 -3.00 -7.39
CA LEU A 33 13.37 -2.71 -5.96
C LEU A 33 13.29 -3.96 -5.06
N ALA A 34 12.99 -5.12 -5.65
CA ALA A 34 12.77 -6.34 -4.90
C ALA A 34 13.98 -6.72 -4.04
N GLU A 35 15.19 -6.68 -4.61
CA GLU A 35 16.40 -7.07 -3.89
C GLU A 35 16.69 -6.16 -2.69
N SER A 36 16.62 -4.84 -2.88
CA SER A 36 16.89 -3.87 -1.80
C SER A 36 15.82 -3.96 -0.70
N ALA A 37 14.55 -4.12 -1.06
CA ALA A 37 13.45 -4.31 -0.12
C ALA A 37 13.63 -5.58 0.71
N LEU A 38 13.91 -6.73 0.08
CA LEU A 38 14.11 -8.00 0.79
C LEU A 38 15.30 -7.97 1.73
N ARG A 39 16.42 -7.36 1.31
CA ARG A 39 17.59 -7.14 2.17
C ARG A 39 17.23 -6.30 3.40
N ARG A 40 16.48 -5.21 3.21
CA ARG A 40 15.99 -4.35 4.30
C ARG A 40 15.08 -5.12 5.27
N TYR A 41 14.24 -6.02 4.76
CA TYR A 41 13.32 -6.81 5.57
C TYR A 41 13.95 -8.06 6.19
N GLY A 42 15.18 -8.42 5.80
CA GLY A 42 15.84 -9.64 6.25
C GLY A 42 15.14 -10.92 5.76
N LEU A 43 14.50 -10.88 4.59
CA LEU A 43 13.73 -11.98 4.02
C LEU A 43 14.56 -12.76 3.00
N THR A 44 14.39 -14.09 2.99
CA THR A 44 15.07 -14.97 2.02
C THR A 44 14.09 -15.41 0.94
N VAL A 45 14.49 -15.35 -0.33
CA VAL A 45 13.66 -15.86 -1.44
C VAL A 45 13.65 -17.38 -1.43
N VAL A 46 12.45 -17.97 -1.40
CA VAL A 46 12.22 -19.41 -1.52
C VAL A 46 11.96 -19.79 -2.98
N ALA A 47 11.17 -18.98 -3.70
CA ALA A 47 10.87 -19.19 -5.11
C ALA A 47 10.44 -17.88 -5.80
N GLN A 48 10.75 -17.73 -7.08
CA GLN A 48 10.17 -16.71 -7.94
C GLN A 48 8.96 -17.30 -8.67
N MET A 49 7.82 -16.61 -8.57
CA MET A 49 6.52 -17.06 -9.08
C MET A 49 6.22 -16.52 -10.49
N GLY A 50 6.95 -15.50 -10.93
CA GLY A 50 6.79 -14.88 -12.24
C GLY A 50 6.84 -13.36 -12.19
N THR A 51 6.65 -12.72 -13.34
CA THR A 51 6.63 -11.26 -13.48
C THR A 51 5.40 -10.82 -14.26
N VAL A 52 4.79 -9.72 -13.84
CA VAL A 52 3.60 -9.13 -14.48
C VAL A 52 3.77 -7.61 -14.61
N THR A 53 2.98 -6.98 -15.48
CA THR A 53 2.87 -5.51 -15.47
C THR A 53 1.92 -5.06 -14.36
N GLY A 54 2.10 -3.84 -13.84
CA GLY A 54 1.17 -3.27 -12.87
C GLY A 54 -0.26 -3.24 -13.39
N ALA A 55 -0.45 -2.96 -14.70
CA ALA A 55 -1.75 -2.99 -15.36
C ALA A 55 -2.50 -4.32 -15.21
N THR A 56 -1.77 -5.44 -15.13
CA THR A 56 -2.36 -6.79 -14.96
C THR A 56 -2.95 -6.98 -13.55
N LEU A 57 -2.52 -6.18 -12.58
CA LEU A 57 -2.93 -6.26 -11.18
C LEU A 57 -4.10 -5.32 -10.84
N LEU A 58 -4.60 -4.52 -11.79
CA LEU A 58 -5.73 -3.63 -11.57
C LEU A 58 -6.96 -4.41 -11.07
N GLY A 59 -7.54 -3.95 -9.96
CA GLY A 59 -8.72 -4.56 -9.35
C GLY A 59 -8.42 -5.82 -8.53
N LEU A 60 -7.15 -6.22 -8.35
CA LEU A 60 -6.80 -7.25 -7.39
C LEU A 60 -7.19 -6.80 -5.99
N GLU A 61 -8.05 -7.58 -5.32
CA GLU A 61 -8.49 -7.30 -3.95
C GLU A 61 -7.43 -7.74 -2.94
N LEU A 62 -7.05 -6.83 -2.05
CA LEU A 62 -6.11 -7.04 -0.96
C LEU A 62 -6.83 -6.99 0.38
N GLU A 63 -6.41 -7.80 1.34
CA GLU A 63 -6.93 -7.73 2.71
C GLU A 63 -6.19 -6.65 3.49
N HIS A 64 -6.94 -5.75 4.13
CA HIS A 64 -6.35 -4.67 4.91
C HIS A 64 -5.72 -5.21 6.21
N PRO A 65 -4.49 -4.83 6.58
CA PRO A 65 -3.77 -5.45 7.70
C PRO A 65 -4.41 -5.23 9.08
N PHE A 66 -5.18 -4.15 9.24
CA PHE A 66 -5.80 -3.77 10.52
C PHE A 66 -7.34 -3.84 10.53
N SER A 67 -7.98 -4.33 9.46
CA SER A 67 -9.45 -4.37 9.42
C SER A 67 -9.95 -5.47 8.49
N ALA A 68 -11.19 -5.92 8.64
CA ALA A 68 -11.79 -6.92 7.76
C ALA A 68 -12.10 -6.41 6.34
N ARG A 69 -11.67 -5.19 5.98
CA ARG A 69 -11.94 -4.58 4.68
C ARG A 69 -11.04 -5.19 3.60
N ARG A 70 -11.59 -5.24 2.39
CA ARG A 70 -10.82 -5.49 1.18
C ARG A 70 -10.64 -4.21 0.40
N VAL A 71 -9.47 -4.04 -0.19
CA VAL A 71 -9.06 -2.84 -0.91
C VAL A 71 -8.52 -3.22 -2.28
N PRO A 72 -8.96 -2.56 -3.36
CA PRO A 72 -8.48 -2.90 -4.69
C PRO A 72 -7.07 -2.34 -4.91
N VAL A 73 -6.36 -2.95 -5.86
CA VAL A 73 -5.23 -2.32 -6.54
C VAL A 73 -5.74 -1.37 -7.62
N VAL A 74 -5.18 -0.16 -7.68
CA VAL A 74 -5.44 0.83 -8.74
C VAL A 74 -4.15 1.22 -9.45
N LEU A 75 -4.26 1.96 -10.56
CA LEU A 75 -3.12 2.37 -11.37
C LEU A 75 -2.93 3.89 -11.39
N GLY A 76 -1.69 4.33 -11.25
CA GLY A 76 -1.30 5.74 -11.33
C GLY A 76 0.15 5.93 -11.78
N ASP A 77 0.35 6.90 -12.68
CA ASP A 77 1.67 7.21 -13.26
C ASP A 77 2.58 8.00 -12.30
N HIS A 78 2.04 8.46 -11.17
CA HIS A 78 2.77 9.18 -10.12
C HIS A 78 3.60 8.25 -9.22
N VAL A 79 3.49 6.93 -9.40
CA VAL A 79 4.25 5.95 -8.62
C VAL A 79 5.72 6.01 -9.04
N GLU A 80 6.57 6.47 -8.12
CA GLU A 80 8.02 6.48 -8.30
C GLU A 80 8.59 5.06 -8.34
N LEU A 81 9.53 4.81 -9.26
CA LEU A 81 10.04 3.47 -9.59
C LEU A 81 11.43 3.16 -9.02
N ASP A 82 11.99 4.09 -8.24
CA ASP A 82 13.32 4.03 -7.66
C ASP A 82 13.32 4.09 -6.13
N VAL A 83 12.16 4.23 -5.48
CA VAL A 83 12.03 4.33 -4.03
C VAL A 83 11.00 3.36 -3.44
N GLY A 84 11.23 2.92 -2.21
CA GLY A 84 10.31 2.05 -1.47
C GLY A 84 10.21 0.64 -2.06
N THR A 85 8.99 0.21 -2.36
CA THR A 85 8.65 -1.11 -2.93
C THR A 85 8.07 -1.02 -4.35
N GLY A 86 7.87 0.20 -4.85
CA GLY A 86 7.12 0.50 -6.07
C GLY A 86 5.60 0.26 -5.95
N ALA A 87 5.09 0.11 -4.73
CA ALA A 87 3.66 0.13 -4.41
C ALA A 87 3.37 1.27 -3.43
N VAL A 88 2.42 2.14 -3.78
CA VAL A 88 2.11 3.34 -3.00
C VAL A 88 0.79 3.13 -2.26
N HIS A 89 0.79 3.45 -0.97
CA HIS A 89 -0.43 3.56 -0.19
C HIS A 89 -1.15 4.87 -0.55
N THR A 90 -2.42 4.79 -0.96
CA THR A 90 -3.21 5.96 -1.36
C THR A 90 -4.23 6.32 -0.28
N ALA A 91 -4.20 7.60 0.13
CA ALA A 91 -5.15 8.22 1.05
C ALA A 91 -5.78 9.48 0.42
N PRO A 92 -6.91 9.35 -0.31
CA PRO A 92 -7.50 10.43 -1.11
C PRO A 92 -7.82 11.74 -0.37
N ALA A 93 -7.98 11.70 0.96
CA ALA A 93 -8.23 12.87 1.79
C ALA A 93 -6.97 13.69 2.13
N HIS A 94 -5.77 13.21 1.79
CA HIS A 94 -4.51 13.74 2.34
C HIS A 94 -3.39 14.00 1.31
N GLY A 95 -3.67 13.86 0.01
CA GLY A 95 -2.71 14.14 -1.07
C GLY A 95 -3.41 14.54 -2.37
N LEU A 96 -2.78 15.39 -3.18
CA LEU A 96 -3.36 15.87 -4.44
C LEU A 96 -3.47 14.74 -5.47
N GLU A 97 -2.40 13.96 -5.61
CA GLU A 97 -2.32 12.80 -6.49
C GLU A 97 -3.33 11.73 -6.06
N ASP A 98 -3.42 11.47 -4.75
CA ASP A 98 -4.37 10.54 -4.16
C ASP A 98 -5.82 11.00 -4.35
N PHE A 99 -6.09 12.30 -4.24
CA PHE A 99 -7.41 12.86 -4.51
C PHE A 99 -7.82 12.68 -5.97
N ALA A 100 -6.90 12.94 -6.91
CA ALA A 100 -7.14 12.75 -8.33
C ALA A 100 -7.42 11.27 -8.66
N LEU A 101 -6.66 10.36 -8.04
CA LEU A 101 -6.87 8.92 -8.13
C LEU A 101 -8.23 8.51 -7.54
N GLY A 102 -8.57 9.05 -6.37
CA GLY A 102 -9.85 8.86 -5.71
C GLY A 102 -11.03 9.28 -6.58
N ARG A 103 -10.92 10.44 -7.23
CA ARG A 103 -11.92 10.91 -8.21
C ARG A 103 -12.03 10.00 -9.43
N ARG A 104 -10.91 9.49 -9.95
CA ARG A 104 -10.86 8.62 -11.13
C ARG A 104 -11.50 7.26 -10.88
N TYR A 105 -11.22 6.65 -9.72
CA TYR A 105 -11.66 5.29 -9.38
C TYR A 105 -12.88 5.25 -8.44
N GLY A 106 -13.43 6.41 -8.05
CA GLY A 106 -14.59 6.50 -7.17
C GLY A 106 -14.28 6.06 -5.72
N LEU A 107 -13.06 6.34 -5.24
CA LEU A 107 -12.64 5.97 -3.89
C LEU A 107 -13.28 6.89 -2.84
N GLU A 108 -13.60 6.33 -1.69
CA GLU A 108 -14.18 7.07 -0.58
C GLU A 108 -13.18 8.07 0.01
N LEU A 109 -13.67 9.27 0.31
CA LEU A 109 -12.94 10.32 1.01
C LEU A 109 -13.27 10.20 2.49
N ASP A 110 -12.49 9.39 3.20
CA ASP A 110 -12.66 9.25 4.64
C ASP A 110 -12.08 10.49 5.35
N ASP A 111 -12.96 11.30 5.95
CA ASP A 111 -12.57 12.34 6.89
C ASP A 111 -12.29 11.71 8.26
N LEU A 112 -11.03 11.32 8.48
CA LEU A 112 -10.58 10.55 9.64
C LEU A 112 -10.04 11.41 10.77
N ILE A 113 -9.74 12.68 10.49
CA ILE A 113 -9.03 13.59 11.39
C ILE A 113 -9.90 14.81 11.69
N ASP A 114 -10.10 15.13 12.96
CA ASP A 114 -10.84 16.33 13.36
C ASP A 114 -10.01 17.63 13.16
N PRO A 115 -10.63 18.81 13.26
CA PRO A 115 -9.91 20.09 13.12
C PRO A 115 -8.81 20.33 14.18
N GLN A 116 -8.76 19.52 15.23
CA GLN A 116 -7.73 19.57 16.27
C GLN A 116 -6.54 18.64 15.96
N GLY A 117 -6.55 17.97 14.80
CA GLY A 117 -5.49 17.06 14.38
C GLY A 117 -5.53 15.74 15.13
N ARG A 118 -6.72 15.28 15.56
CA ARG A 118 -6.90 13.99 16.24
C ARG A 118 -7.75 13.04 15.42
N PHE A 119 -7.45 11.75 15.54
CA PHE A 119 -8.27 10.70 14.92
C PHE A 119 -9.67 10.68 15.53
N ARG A 120 -10.67 10.68 14.65
CA ARG A 120 -12.09 10.61 15.04
C ARG A 120 -12.42 9.26 15.70
N PRO A 121 -13.51 9.17 16.49
CA PRO A 121 -13.85 7.96 17.24
C PRO A 121 -14.09 6.71 16.39
N ASN A 122 -14.42 6.87 15.12
CA ASN A 122 -14.63 5.78 14.16
C ASN A 122 -13.32 5.20 13.58
N VAL A 123 -12.16 5.78 13.90
CA VAL A 123 -10.86 5.24 13.47
C VAL A 123 -10.37 4.25 14.51
N GLU A 124 -10.69 2.97 14.28
CA GLU A 124 -10.33 1.88 15.18
C GLU A 124 -8.82 1.87 15.49
N HIS A 125 -8.46 1.57 16.73
CA HIS A 125 -7.10 1.58 17.29
C HIS A 125 -6.42 2.95 17.45
N LEU A 126 -6.88 4.00 16.76
CA LEU A 126 -6.27 5.33 16.81
C LEU A 126 -7.15 6.42 17.42
N ALA A 127 -8.41 6.12 17.73
CA ALA A 127 -9.41 7.06 18.24
C ALA A 127 -8.87 7.97 19.36
N GLY A 128 -8.96 9.29 19.14
CA GLY A 128 -8.56 10.32 20.10
C GLY A 128 -7.06 10.62 20.16
N LEU A 129 -6.21 9.82 19.51
CA LEU A 129 -4.78 10.10 19.40
C LEU A 129 -4.54 11.29 18.46
N GLY A 130 -3.55 12.12 18.78
CA GLY A 130 -3.07 13.15 17.87
C GLY A 130 -2.23 12.54 16.74
N ILE A 131 -2.27 13.14 15.54
CA ILE A 131 -1.56 12.62 14.35
C ILE A 131 -0.06 12.34 14.58
N PHE A 132 0.62 13.12 15.41
CA PHE A 132 2.04 12.91 15.72
C PHE A 132 2.26 11.76 16.72
N ALA A 133 1.34 11.55 17.65
CA ALA A 133 1.44 10.47 18.64
C ALA A 133 1.15 9.09 18.01
N ALA A 134 0.37 9.06 16.94
CA ALA A 134 0.02 7.82 16.24
C ALA A 134 1.16 7.26 15.36
N GLY A 135 2.13 8.09 14.95
CA GLY A 135 3.25 7.63 14.12
C GLY A 135 4.29 6.81 14.89
N ASP A 136 4.34 6.98 16.21
CA ASP A 136 5.29 6.32 17.12
C ASP A 136 4.65 5.15 17.90
N ALA A 137 3.37 4.84 17.63
CA ALA A 137 2.56 3.85 18.35
C ALA A 137 2.67 2.44 17.75
#